data_AF-A0A842YGU9-F1
#
_entry.id   AF-A0A842YGU9-F1
#
_cell.length_a   1.000
_cell.length_b   1.000
_cell.length_c   1.000
_cell.angle_alpha   90.00
_cell.angle_beta   90.00
_cell.angle_gamma   90.00
#
_symmetry.space_group_name_H-M   'P 1'
#
loop_
_entity.id
_entity.type
_entity.pdbx_description
1 polymer ?
#
loop_
_entity_poly.entity_id
_entity_poly.type
_entity_poly.pdbx_seq_one_letter_code
_entity_poly.pdbx_strand_id
1 'polypeptide(L)'
;MVSRKIVQIDEEKCNGCAQCIPNCAEGALKIIDGKARLVSDVYCDGLGACLGHCPQDAIQIIEREAPEFDEEAVHEYLHSQEEPVACGCASSLVTSLEPVQSQNIAQASTLRQWPVQLNLVPIKAGFWNNAD
;
A
#
# COMPACT_ATOMS: atom_id res chain seq x y z
N MET A 1 -9.23 -16.44 30.53
CA MET A 1 -8.39 -15.22 30.54
C MET A 1 -7.06 -15.62 31.14
N VAL A 2 -5.96 -15.19 30.52
CA VAL A 2 -4.59 -15.52 30.93
C VAL A 2 -3.82 -14.21 31.06
N SER A 3 -2.95 -14.11 32.06
CA SER A 3 -2.05 -12.96 32.21
C SER A 3 -1.00 -12.99 31.11
N ARG A 4 -1.04 -12.00 30.21
CA ARG A 4 -0.07 -11.88 29.12
C ARG A 4 0.32 -10.42 28.89
N LYS A 5 1.40 -10.24 28.14
CA LYS A 5 1.88 -8.92 27.74
C LYS A 5 0.97 -8.37 26.65
N ILE A 6 0.48 -7.15 26.83
CA ILE A 6 -0.36 -6.45 25.87
C ILE A 6 0.04 -5.00 25.79
N VAL A 7 -0.20 -4.40 24.63
CA VAL A 7 0.03 -2.98 24.42
C VAL A 7 -1.06 -2.16 25.11
N GLN A 8 -0.64 -1.19 25.92
CA GLN A 8 -1.48 -0.16 26.52
C GLN A 8 -1.12 1.20 25.91
N ILE A 9 -2.15 1.98 25.58
CA ILE A 9 -1.99 3.33 25.06
C ILE A 9 -2.36 4.32 26.16
N ASP A 10 -1.49 5.28 26.37
CA ASP A 10 -1.69 6.44 27.23
C ASP A 10 -2.50 7.50 26.46
N GLU A 11 -3.75 7.69 26.86
CA GLU A 11 -4.68 8.63 26.21
C GLU A 11 -4.30 10.09 26.40
N GLU A 12 -3.55 10.41 27.46
CA GLU A 12 -3.10 11.77 27.75
C GLU A 12 -1.98 12.18 26.79
N LYS A 13 -1.05 11.26 26.52
CA LYS A 13 0.07 11.49 25.59
C LYS A 13 -0.32 11.28 24.13
N CYS A 14 -1.26 10.39 23.84
CA CYS A 14 -1.65 10.10 22.46
C CYS A 14 -2.33 11.33 21.82
N ASN A 15 -1.84 11.79 20.67
CA ASN A 15 -2.43 12.92 19.93
C ASN A 15 -3.19 12.49 18.66
N GLY A 16 -3.37 11.18 18.45
CA GLY A 16 -4.09 10.67 17.28
C GLY A 16 -3.32 10.71 15.95
N CYS A 17 -2.00 10.89 15.96
CA CYS A 17 -1.19 10.95 14.72
C CYS A 17 -1.17 9.67 13.86
N ALA A 18 -1.72 8.55 14.37
CA ALA A 18 -1.88 7.27 13.66
C ALA A 18 -0.58 6.60 13.16
N GLN A 19 0.61 7.07 13.55
CA GLN A 19 1.89 6.48 13.10
C GLN A 19 2.11 5.04 13.58
N CYS A 20 1.42 4.61 14.63
CA CYS A 20 1.47 3.23 15.13
C CYS A 20 0.66 2.24 14.29
N ILE A 21 -0.34 2.69 13.53
CA ILE A 21 -1.30 1.80 12.83
C ILE A 21 -0.63 1.02 11.69
N PRO A 22 0.18 1.62 10.79
CA PRO A 22 0.84 0.88 9.71
C PRO A 22 1.86 -0.15 10.20
N ASN A 23 2.27 -0.05 11.47
CA ASN A 23 3.30 -0.90 12.08
C ASN A 23 2.71 -2.09 12.86
N CYS A 24 1.38 -2.25 12.87
CA CYS A 24 0.70 -3.40 13.44
C CYS A 24 0.21 -4.29 12.30
N ALA A 25 0.89 -5.40 12.07
CA ALA A 25 0.55 -6.33 10.99
C ALA A 25 -0.81 -7.01 11.22
N GLU A 26 -1.21 -7.14 12.49
CA GLU A 26 -2.44 -7.76 12.95
C GLU A 26 -3.64 -6.80 12.84
N GLY A 27 -3.41 -5.52 12.55
CA GLY A 27 -4.48 -4.53 12.44
C GLY A 27 -5.21 -4.24 13.76
N ALA A 28 -4.58 -4.53 14.91
CA ALA A 28 -5.19 -4.42 16.23
C ALA A 28 -5.49 -2.97 16.67
N LEU A 29 -4.87 -1.97 16.03
CA LEU A 29 -4.96 -0.56 16.37
C LEU A 29 -5.88 0.21 15.42
N LYS A 30 -6.81 1.00 15.97
CA LYS A 30 -7.63 1.97 15.23
C LYS A 30 -7.65 3.33 15.93
N ILE A 31 -7.96 4.38 15.19
CA ILE A 31 -8.29 5.68 15.77
C ILE A 31 -9.77 5.70 16.15
N ILE A 32 -10.05 5.89 17.44
CA ILE A 32 -11.38 6.04 18.01
C ILE A 32 -11.36 7.30 18.86
N ASP A 33 -12.29 8.23 18.64
CA ASP A 33 -12.36 9.53 19.32
C ASP A 33 -11.07 10.36 19.23
N GLY A 34 -10.38 10.29 18.08
CA GLY A 34 -9.12 11.01 17.85
C GLY A 34 -7.92 10.46 18.63
N LYS A 35 -8.04 9.27 19.24
CA LYS A 35 -6.96 8.59 19.96
C LYS A 35 -6.75 7.18 19.40
N ALA A 36 -5.53 6.68 19.46
CA ALA A 36 -5.27 5.29 19.12
C ALA A 36 -5.81 4.38 20.23
N ARG A 37 -6.60 3.38 19.85
CA ARG A 37 -7.17 2.36 20.76
C ARG A 37 -7.02 0.97 20.14
N LEU A 38 -6.96 -0.04 21.00
CA LEU A 38 -7.09 -1.44 20.57
C LEU A 38 -8.54 -1.72 20.20
N VAL A 39 -8.76 -2.36 19.05
CA VAL A 39 -10.08 -2.80 18.60
C VAL A 39 -10.57 -3.97 19.45
N SER A 40 -9.67 -4.91 19.71
CA SER A 40 -9.87 -6.05 20.59
C SER A 40 -8.52 -6.54 21.09
N ASP A 41 -8.49 -6.99 22.33
CA ASP A 41 -7.29 -7.58 22.93
C ASP A 41 -6.88 -8.87 22.21
N VAL A 42 -7.84 -9.57 21.60
CA VAL A 42 -7.62 -10.83 20.85
C VAL A 42 -6.66 -10.62 19.68
N TYR A 43 -6.65 -9.43 19.06
CA TYR A 43 -5.82 -9.14 17.90
C TYR A 43 -4.40 -8.66 18.27
N CYS A 44 -4.17 -8.25 19.52
CA CYS A 44 -2.85 -7.82 19.95
C CYS A 44 -2.04 -9.03 20.41
N ASP A 45 -0.89 -9.26 19.79
CA ASP A 45 0.05 -10.33 20.12
C ASP A 45 0.94 -10.02 21.35
N GLY A 46 1.14 -8.73 21.64
CA GLY A 46 2.02 -8.24 22.71
C GLY A 46 3.49 -8.13 22.32
N LEU A 47 3.87 -8.30 21.05
CA LEU A 47 5.26 -8.15 20.60
C LEU A 47 5.74 -6.70 20.63
N GLY A 48 4.82 -5.76 20.46
CA GLY A 48 5.13 -4.32 20.51
C GLY A 48 5.80 -3.79 19.25
N ALA A 49 5.45 -4.29 18.06
CA ALA A 49 5.91 -3.74 16.78
C ALA A 49 5.61 -2.23 16.63
N CYS A 50 4.54 -1.76 17.29
CA CYS A 50 4.18 -0.35 17.35
C CYS A 50 5.05 0.49 18.32
N LEU A 51 5.82 -0.12 19.21
CA LEU A 51 6.76 0.60 20.08
C LEU A 51 7.84 1.29 19.24
N GLY A 52 8.23 2.49 19.64
CA GLY A 52 9.21 3.31 18.92
C GLY A 52 8.65 4.08 17.71
N HIS A 53 7.48 3.69 17.20
CA HIS A 53 6.79 4.43 16.13
C HIS A 53 5.90 5.56 16.65
N CYS A 54 5.62 5.60 17.96
CA CYS A 54 4.86 6.69 18.55
C CYS A 54 5.79 7.86 18.90
N PRO A 55 5.66 9.04 18.25
CA PRO A 55 6.51 10.19 18.54
C PRO A 55 6.22 10.83 19.89
N GLN A 56 5.11 10.44 20.55
CA GLN A 56 4.72 10.92 21.88
C GLN A 56 5.09 9.93 22.99
N ASP A 57 5.69 8.79 22.63
CA ASP A 57 6.02 7.71 23.57
C ASP A 57 4.81 7.31 24.44
N ALA A 58 3.65 7.25 23.79
CA ALA A 58 2.35 6.98 24.43
C ALA A 58 2.04 5.47 24.53
N ILE A 59 2.93 4.60 24.07
CA ILE A 59 2.68 3.16 23.94
C ILE A 59 3.57 2.42 24.95
N GLN A 60 2.97 1.58 25.79
CA GLN A 60 3.66 0.78 26.79
C GLN A 60 3.21 -0.68 26.69
N ILE A 61 4.07 -1.63 27.06
CA ILE A 61 3.67 -3.03 27.22
C ILE A 61 3.43 -3.26 28.71
N ILE A 62 2.22 -3.69 29.06
CA ILE A 62 1.84 -4.07 30.42
C ILE A 62 1.44 -5.53 30.46
N GLU A 63 1.55 -6.14 31.64
CA GLU A 63 0.97 -7.47 31.89
C GLU A 63 -0.43 -7.28 32.48
N ARG A 64 -1.46 -7.75 31.76
CA ARG A 64 -2.85 -7.74 32.23
C ARG A 64 -3.56 -9.03 31.83
N GLU A 65 -4.70 -9.29 32.47
CA GLU A 65 -5.58 -10.40 32.08
C GLU A 65 -6.30 -10.07 30.78
N ALA A 66 -6.05 -10.89 29.74
CA ALA A 66 -6.65 -10.73 28.42
C ALA A 66 -7.07 -12.10 27.86
N PRO A 67 -7.98 -12.13 26.85
CA PRO A 67 -8.18 -13.32 26.04
C PRO A 67 -6.90 -13.70 25.31
N GLU A 68 -6.79 -14.99 24.96
CA GLU A 68 -5.66 -15.49 24.17
C GLU A 68 -5.66 -14.86 22.78
N PHE A 69 -4.49 -14.76 22.18
CA PHE A 69 -4.32 -14.28 20.82
C PHE A 69 -4.84 -15.34 19.85
N ASP A 70 -5.61 -14.92 18.84
CA ASP A 70 -6.23 -15.80 17.86
C ASP A 70 -5.85 -15.35 16.44
N GLU A 71 -4.99 -16.15 15.80
CA GLU A 71 -4.49 -15.90 14.44
C GLU A 71 -5.61 -15.99 13.39
N GLU A 72 -6.56 -16.92 13.57
CA GLU A 72 -7.67 -17.12 12.64
C GLU A 72 -8.59 -15.89 12.66
N ALA A 73 -8.88 -15.37 13.85
CA ALA A 73 -9.67 -14.17 14.03
C ALA A 73 -9.02 -12.92 13.43
N VAL A 74 -7.69 -12.80 13.50
CA VAL A 74 -6.93 -11.71 12.84
C VAL A 74 -7.06 -11.81 11.33
N HIS A 75 -6.88 -13.00 10.76
CA HIS A 75 -6.96 -13.20 9.32
C HIS A 75 -8.36 -12.89 8.77
N GLU A 76 -9.42 -13.35 9.44
CA GLU A 76 -10.80 -13.01 9.08
C GLU A 76 -11.05 -11.49 9.18
N TYR A 77 -10.56 -10.86 10.24
CA TYR A 77 -10.67 -9.41 10.41
C TYR A 77 -9.99 -8.65 9.27
N LEU A 78 -8.74 -8.98 8.93
CA LEU A 78 -8.01 -8.31 7.84
C LEU A 78 -8.71 -8.50 6.48
N HIS A 79 -9.14 -9.72 6.16
CA HIS A 79 -9.85 -10.00 4.91
C HIS A 79 -11.17 -9.21 4.81
N SER A 80 -11.85 -8.96 5.93
CA SER A 80 -13.06 -8.12 5.95
C SER A 80 -12.81 -6.62 5.70
N GLN A 81 -11.59 -6.14 5.97
CA GLN A 81 -11.20 -4.74 5.80
C GLN A 81 -10.61 -4.46 4.41
N GLU A 82 -10.28 -5.51 3.64
CA GLU A 82 -9.93 -5.38 2.23
C GLU A 82 -11.18 -5.01 1.43
N GLU A 83 -11.52 -3.72 1.41
CA GLU A 83 -12.38 -3.20 0.35
C GLU A 83 -11.73 -3.57 -0.99
N PRO A 84 -12.49 -4.05 -1.99
CA PRO A 84 -11.93 -4.45 -3.26
C PRO A 84 -11.20 -3.25 -3.84
N VAL A 85 -9.87 -3.29 -3.78
CA VAL A 85 -9.01 -2.30 -4.40
C VAL A 85 -9.32 -2.36 -5.89
N ALA A 86 -10.13 -1.40 -6.34
CA ALA A 86 -10.22 -1.04 -7.74
C ALA A 86 -8.82 -0.53 -8.13
N CYS A 87 -7.96 -1.48 -8.49
CA CYS A 87 -6.56 -1.38 -8.87
C CYS A 87 -6.08 0.07 -9.09
N GLY A 88 -5.63 0.72 -8.01
CA GLY A 88 -5.39 2.17 -7.93
C GLY A 88 -4.06 2.64 -8.54
N CYS A 89 -3.57 1.96 -9.57
CA CYS A 89 -2.55 2.53 -10.44
C CYS A 89 -3.28 3.26 -11.58
N ALA A 90 -2.96 4.53 -11.81
CA ALA A 90 -3.54 5.29 -12.92
C ALA A 90 -3.29 4.61 -14.29
N SER A 91 -2.24 3.79 -14.42
CA SER A 91 -1.96 2.97 -15.61
C SER A 91 -2.73 1.65 -15.67
N SER A 92 -3.43 1.23 -14.61
CA SER A 92 -4.30 0.06 -14.63
C SER A 92 -5.61 0.32 -15.37
N LEU A 93 -5.98 1.59 -15.51
CA LEU A 93 -7.12 1.99 -16.34
C LEU A 93 -6.67 2.12 -17.79
N VAL A 94 -7.09 1.15 -18.62
CA VAL A 94 -6.86 1.19 -20.07
C VAL A 94 -7.54 2.43 -20.64
N THR A 95 -6.75 3.46 -20.92
CA THR A 95 -7.20 4.67 -21.60
C THR A 95 -6.72 4.64 -23.04
N SER A 96 -7.65 4.59 -23.99
CA SER A 96 -7.32 4.69 -25.41
C SER A 96 -7.07 6.16 -25.76
N LEU A 97 -5.83 6.48 -26.16
CA LEU A 97 -5.47 7.82 -26.60
C LEU A 97 -5.75 7.95 -28.10
N GLU A 98 -6.72 8.77 -28.47
CA GLU A 98 -7.03 9.04 -29.88
C GLU A 98 -5.96 9.96 -30.49
N PRO A 99 -5.42 9.64 -31.67
CA PRO A 99 -4.43 10.50 -32.31
C PRO A 99 -5.10 11.78 -32.80
N VAL A 100 -4.51 12.93 -32.44
CA VAL A 100 -4.89 14.22 -33.02
C VAL A 100 -4.39 14.27 -34.46
N GLN A 101 -5.30 14.49 -35.41
CA GLN A 101 -4.96 14.57 -36.84
C GLN A 101 -4.19 15.86 -37.16
N SER A 102 -2.87 15.73 -37.32
CA SER A 102 -2.05 16.77 -37.94
C SER A 102 -1.89 16.49 -39.43
N GLN A 103 -2.08 17.52 -40.24
CA GLN A 103 -2.18 17.43 -41.70
C GLN A 103 -0.82 17.11 -42.35
N ASN A 104 -0.82 16.03 -43.14
CA ASN A 104 0.06 15.66 -44.28
C ASN A 104 1.58 15.81 -44.16
N ILE A 105 2.31 14.69 -44.04
CA ILE A 105 3.28 14.12 -45.03
C ILE A 105 3.41 12.60 -44.75
N ALA A 106 3.34 11.76 -45.80
CA ALA A 106 3.62 10.30 -45.84
C ALA A 106 3.42 9.50 -44.52
N GLN A 107 2.26 8.87 -44.36
CA GLN A 107 1.84 8.15 -43.14
C GLN A 107 2.76 6.98 -42.77
N ALA A 108 3.45 7.11 -41.63
CA ALA A 108 4.04 5.98 -40.91
C ALA A 108 3.01 5.31 -39.99
N SER A 109 3.15 4.00 -39.75
CA SER A 109 2.21 3.19 -38.95
C SER A 109 2.10 3.69 -37.51
N THR A 110 0.88 3.88 -37.03
CA THR A 110 0.55 4.41 -35.69
C THR A 110 0.06 3.33 -34.70
N LEU A 111 0.23 2.05 -35.03
CA LEU A 111 -0.27 0.92 -34.23
C LEU A 111 0.65 0.58 -33.04
N ARG A 112 0.04 0.25 -31.90
CA ARG A 112 0.73 0.05 -30.60
C ARG A 112 0.87 -1.41 -30.13
N GLN A 113 0.48 -2.41 -30.93
CA GLN A 113 0.53 -3.83 -30.52
C GLN A 113 1.35 -4.71 -31.49
N TRP A 114 2.14 -5.62 -30.91
CA TRP A 114 3.07 -6.56 -31.56
C TRP A 114 2.36 -7.80 -32.15
N PRO A 115 2.86 -8.43 -33.26
CA PRO A 115 4.14 -8.21 -33.93
C PRO A 115 4.15 -7.11 -34.98
N VAL A 116 5.09 -6.17 -34.81
CA VAL A 116 5.34 -5.08 -35.75
C VAL A 116 6.48 -5.47 -36.69
N GLN A 117 6.18 -5.43 -37.99
CA GLN A 117 7.16 -5.67 -39.05
C GLN A 117 8.13 -4.48 -39.12
N LEU A 118 9.38 -4.70 -38.68
CA LEU A 118 10.46 -3.73 -38.83
C LEU A 118 10.93 -3.72 -40.29
N ASN A 119 10.72 -2.61 -40.99
CA ASN A 119 11.27 -2.41 -42.32
C ASN A 119 12.73 -1.99 -42.21
N LEU A 120 13.62 -2.77 -42.81
CA LEU A 120 15.04 -2.46 -42.85
C LEU A 120 15.27 -1.25 -43.76
N VAL A 121 16.05 -0.31 -43.24
CA VAL A 121 16.44 0.90 -43.96
C VAL A 121 17.56 0.57 -44.96
N PRO A 122 17.51 1.12 -46.19
CA PRO A 122 18.51 0.84 -47.20
C PRO A 122 19.92 1.32 -46.81
N ILE A 123 20.91 0.46 -47.04
CA ILE A 123 22.32 0.67 -46.68
C ILE A 123 23.00 1.84 -47.40
N LYS A 124 22.41 2.35 -48.49
CA LYS A 124 22.94 3.49 -49.27
C LYS A 124 22.27 4.82 -48.92
N ALA A 125 21.48 4.88 -47.84
CA ALA A 125 20.78 6.11 -47.49
C ALA A 125 21.76 7.24 -47.13
N GLY A 126 21.53 8.44 -47.66
CA GLY A 126 22.49 9.55 -47.56
C GLY A 126 22.76 10.05 -46.14
N PHE A 127 21.89 9.73 -45.17
CA PHE A 127 22.08 10.06 -43.76
C PHE A 127 23.11 9.17 -43.04
N TRP A 128 23.65 8.15 -43.71
CA TRP A 128 24.81 7.40 -43.19
C TRP A 128 26.15 8.15 -43.36
N ASN A 129 26.20 9.23 -44.14
CA ASN A 129 27.44 9.95 -44.37
C ASN A 129 27.85 10.77 -43.13
N ASN A 130 29.08 10.56 -42.64
CA ASN A 130 29.65 11.13 -41.39
C ASN A 130 29.00 10.63 -40.09
N ALA A 131 28.39 9.43 -40.10
CA ALA A 131 27.89 8.75 -38.90
C ALA A 131 28.96 7.82 -38.29
N ASP A 132 30.12 8.39 -37.93
CA ASP A 132 31.14 7.73 -37.07
C ASP A 132 30.65 7.68 -35.60
#